data_AF-A0A0N1KWV3-F1
#
_entry.id   AF-A0A0N1KWV3-F1
#
_cell.length_a   1.000
_cell.length_b   1.000
_cell.length_c   1.000
_cell.angle_alpha   90.00
_cell.angle_beta   90.00
_cell.angle_gamma   90.00
#
_symmetry.space_group_name_H-M   'P 1'
#
loop_
_entity.id
_entity.type
_entity.pdbx_description
1 polymer ?
#
loop_
_entity_poly.entity_id
_entity_poly.type
_entity_poly.pdbx_seq_one_letter_code
_entity_poly.pdbx_strand_id
1 'polypeptide(L)'
;MPINETDAFCIALPADLCPFTEPDHHRYLCVIGHAAAADPTKVEYRTLGRGFSTEPASSVIRRVCSELAIETVDATRVVRGHPITPEAYIERWRERLAGAIRLDRLALDKELRAVAIFEWAHEPRLADKKPRWVKAPFQSFGELLVSRQFEPAPAGYLTRLEIDLADANGARDAWWTDDFLSAVDRAKNLVDVRIELRRAHRQEQSTHRHAQQPRMAHAIANF
;
A
#
# COMPACT_ATOMS: atom_id res chain seq x y z
N MET A 1 16.41 18.62 -11.27
CA MET A 1 16.05 17.91 -12.51
C MET A 1 14.56 17.60 -12.44
N PRO A 2 13.82 17.69 -13.57
CA PRO A 2 12.40 17.35 -13.59
C PRO A 2 12.20 15.86 -13.30
N ILE A 3 11.12 15.54 -12.59
CA ILE A 3 10.71 14.16 -12.30
C ILE A 3 10.19 13.56 -13.61
N ASN A 4 10.91 12.59 -14.15
CA ASN A 4 10.51 11.87 -15.36
C ASN A 4 9.64 10.66 -15.00
N GLU A 5 8.35 10.77 -15.27
CA GLU A 5 7.40 9.67 -15.15
C GLU A 5 7.43 8.79 -16.40
N THR A 6 7.85 7.54 -16.24
CA THR A 6 8.06 6.60 -17.36
C THR A 6 6.87 5.65 -17.56
N ASP A 7 6.18 5.31 -16.46
CA ASP A 7 4.98 4.47 -16.44
C ASP A 7 3.99 4.98 -15.38
N ALA A 8 2.71 4.66 -15.57
CA ALA A 8 1.70 4.84 -14.53
C ALA A 8 0.49 3.96 -14.86
N PHE A 9 -0.20 3.49 -13.82
CA PHE A 9 -1.41 2.67 -13.94
C PHE A 9 -2.20 2.68 -12.63
N CYS A 10 -3.44 2.18 -12.68
CA CYS A 10 -4.27 1.96 -11.51
C CYS A 10 -4.40 0.45 -11.27
N ILE A 11 -4.38 0.04 -10.01
CA ILE A 11 -4.71 -1.32 -9.59
C ILE A 11 -6.10 -1.30 -8.99
N ALA A 12 -7.05 -2.03 -9.56
CA ALA A 12 -8.38 -2.21 -9.00
C ALA A 12 -8.30 -3.17 -7.80
N LEU A 13 -8.75 -2.70 -6.64
CA LEU A 13 -8.85 -3.50 -5.42
C LEU A 13 -10.18 -4.29 -5.40
N PRO A 14 -10.25 -5.40 -4.65
CA PRO A 14 -11.46 -6.20 -4.54
C PRO A 14 -12.66 -5.41 -4.00
N ALA A 15 -13.87 -5.75 -4.43
CA ALA A 15 -15.10 -5.09 -3.96
C ALA A 15 -15.37 -5.35 -2.47
N ASP A 16 -14.92 -6.50 -1.94
CA ASP A 16 -15.04 -6.91 -0.55
C ASP A 16 -13.91 -6.37 0.35
N LEU A 17 -13.13 -5.40 -0.14
CA LEU A 17 -12.00 -4.80 0.61
C LEU A 17 -12.41 -4.32 2.00
N CYS A 18 -13.60 -3.73 2.12
CA CYS A 18 -14.13 -3.23 3.38
C CYS A 18 -15.66 -3.29 3.44
N PRO A 19 -16.23 -3.59 4.62
CA PRO A 19 -17.68 -3.79 4.75
C PRO A 19 -18.49 -2.49 4.79
N PHE A 20 -17.84 -1.32 4.75
CA PHE A 20 -18.50 -0.02 4.77
C PHE A 20 -18.75 0.58 3.39
N THR A 21 -18.36 -0.12 2.32
CA THR A 21 -18.61 0.34 0.95
C THR A 21 -19.58 -0.55 0.22
N GLU A 22 -20.40 0.08 -0.60
CA GLU A 22 -21.29 -0.61 -1.51
C GLU A 22 -20.47 -1.35 -2.60
N PRO A 23 -20.98 -2.47 -3.16
CA PRO A 23 -20.26 -3.28 -4.14
C PRO A 23 -19.84 -2.55 -5.43
N ASP A 24 -20.47 -1.42 -5.74
CA ASP A 24 -20.21 -0.55 -6.89
C ASP A 24 -19.11 0.50 -6.63
N HIS A 25 -18.66 0.64 -5.39
CA HIS A 25 -17.58 1.54 -5.03
C HIS A 25 -16.22 0.92 -5.34
N HIS A 26 -15.80 1.06 -6.60
CA HIS A 26 -14.46 0.67 -7.02
C HIS A 26 -13.37 1.49 -6.31
N ARG A 27 -12.37 0.79 -5.79
CA ARG A 27 -11.21 1.37 -5.12
C ARG A 27 -9.95 1.05 -5.90
N TYR A 28 -9.02 2.00 -5.88
CA TYR A 28 -7.83 1.93 -6.72
C TYR A 28 -6.57 2.28 -5.94
N LEU A 29 -5.49 1.56 -6.22
CA LEU A 29 -4.13 2.01 -5.94
C LEU A 29 -3.57 2.69 -7.19
N CYS A 30 -3.24 3.97 -7.09
CA CYS A 30 -2.55 4.66 -8.17
C CYS A 30 -1.06 4.43 -8.06
N VAL A 31 -0.46 4.00 -9.16
CA VAL A 31 0.96 3.64 -9.21
C VAL A 31 1.66 4.52 -10.23
N ILE A 32 2.82 5.03 -9.84
CA ILE A 32 3.71 5.76 -10.72
C ILE A 32 5.06 5.06 -10.79
N GLY A 33 5.56 4.91 -12.01
CA GLY A 33 6.90 4.44 -12.34
C GLY A 33 7.81 5.60 -12.73
N HIS A 34 8.99 5.64 -12.14
CA HIS A 34 10.07 6.57 -12.49
C HIS A 34 11.33 5.80 -12.84
N ALA A 35 12.18 6.36 -13.69
CA ALA A 35 13.50 5.78 -13.91
C ALA A 35 14.32 5.82 -12.61
N ALA A 36 14.95 4.70 -12.25
CA ALA A 36 15.76 4.60 -11.04
C ALA A 36 16.99 5.52 -11.15
N ALA A 37 17.31 6.25 -10.08
CA ALA A 37 18.44 7.19 -10.09
C ALA A 37 19.78 6.49 -10.35
N ALA A 38 19.94 5.24 -9.88
CA ALA A 38 21.15 4.45 -10.03
C ALA A 38 21.23 3.69 -11.38
N ASP A 39 20.09 3.43 -12.03
CA ASP A 39 20.02 2.65 -13.26
C ASP A 39 18.78 3.08 -14.08
N PRO A 40 18.94 3.96 -15.08
CA PRO A 40 17.83 4.47 -15.89
C PRO A 40 17.07 3.40 -16.68
N THR A 41 17.62 2.19 -16.80
CA THR A 41 16.94 1.05 -17.45
C THR A 41 15.92 0.38 -16.53
N LYS A 42 15.98 0.65 -15.22
CA LYS A 42 15.04 0.14 -14.22
C LYS A 42 13.98 1.18 -13.90
N VAL A 43 12.76 0.70 -13.71
CA VAL A 43 11.63 1.51 -13.24
C VAL A 43 11.38 1.22 -11.78
N GLU A 44 11.43 2.25 -10.95
CA GLU A 44 11.00 2.25 -9.56
C GLU A 44 9.53 2.64 -9.49
N TYR A 45 8.73 1.80 -8.84
CA TYR A 45 7.30 2.02 -8.71
C TYR A 45 6.93 2.41 -7.28
N ARG A 46 6.02 3.37 -7.15
CA ARG A 46 5.42 3.77 -5.87
C ARG A 46 3.92 3.99 -6.00
N THR A 47 3.19 3.76 -4.91
CA THR A 47 1.78 4.14 -4.81
C THR A 47 1.62 5.62 -4.46
N LEU A 48 0.50 6.23 -4.85
CA LEU A 48 0.10 7.56 -4.42
C LEU A 48 -0.69 7.54 -3.11
N GLY A 49 -0.42 8.53 -2.24
CA GLY A 49 -0.91 8.56 -0.87
C GLY A 49 -0.23 7.54 0.07
N ARG A 50 -0.65 7.56 1.34
CA ARG A 50 -0.24 6.60 2.37
C ARG A 50 -1.35 5.57 2.63
N GLY A 51 -0.94 4.33 2.91
CA GLY A 51 -1.85 3.25 3.31
C GLY A 51 -2.92 2.87 2.28
N PHE A 52 -4.04 2.33 2.76
CA PHE A 52 -5.18 1.93 1.94
C PHE A 52 -6.17 3.08 1.79
N SER A 53 -6.38 3.53 0.55
CA SER A 53 -7.47 4.47 0.29
C SER A 53 -8.82 3.77 0.44
N THR A 54 -9.65 4.26 1.36
CA THR A 54 -11.08 3.90 1.45
C THR A 54 -11.94 4.75 0.53
N GLU A 55 -11.33 5.70 -0.19
CA GLU A 55 -12.05 6.71 -0.93
C GLU A 55 -12.52 6.19 -2.30
N PRO A 56 -13.65 6.70 -2.83
CA PRO A 56 -14.12 6.38 -4.17
C PRO A 56 -13.13 6.84 -5.26
N ALA A 57 -13.33 6.34 -6.48
CA ALA A 57 -12.59 6.75 -7.68
C ALA A 57 -12.50 8.27 -7.87
N SER A 58 -13.55 9.02 -7.51
CA SER A 58 -13.56 10.49 -7.59
C SER A 58 -12.50 11.16 -6.70
N SER A 59 -12.18 10.58 -5.55
CA SER A 59 -11.13 11.08 -4.66
C SER A 59 -9.73 10.77 -5.16
N VAL A 60 -9.58 9.73 -6.01
CA VAL A 60 -8.31 9.41 -6.65
C VAL A 60 -7.86 10.54 -7.57
N ILE A 61 -8.78 11.08 -8.39
CA ILE A 61 -8.46 12.24 -9.25
C ILE A 61 -8.09 13.46 -8.40
N ARG A 62 -8.80 13.71 -7.29
CA ARG A 62 -8.43 14.78 -6.36
C ARG A 62 -7.01 14.60 -5.83
N ARG A 63 -6.62 13.38 -5.47
CA ARG A 63 -5.27 13.06 -4.97
C ARG A 63 -4.20 13.26 -6.04
N VAL A 64 -4.45 12.79 -7.26
CA VAL A 64 -3.58 13.06 -8.43
C VAL A 64 -3.41 14.56 -8.62
N CYS A 65 -4.50 15.33 -8.53
CA CYS A 65 -4.44 16.79 -8.65
C CYS A 65 -3.59 17.42 -7.54
N SER A 66 -3.81 17.02 -6.28
CA SER A 66 -3.13 17.62 -5.12
C SER A 66 -1.66 17.23 -5.01
N GLU A 67 -1.29 15.99 -5.38
CA GLU A 67 0.07 15.49 -5.22
C GLU A 67 0.94 15.74 -6.45
N LEU A 68 0.36 15.84 -7.66
CA LEU A 68 1.14 15.70 -8.90
C LEU A 68 0.77 16.69 -10.00
N ALA A 69 -0.51 17.03 -10.18
CA ALA A 69 -0.89 17.92 -11.27
C ALA A 69 -0.32 19.33 -11.06
N ILE A 70 -0.15 19.77 -9.82
CA ILE A 70 0.51 21.05 -9.50
C ILE A 70 1.94 21.07 -10.05
N GLU A 71 2.67 19.96 -9.97
CA GLU A 71 4.05 19.86 -10.47
C GLU A 71 4.13 20.02 -12.01
N THR A 72 3.02 19.79 -12.72
CA THR A 72 2.95 20.01 -14.17
C THR A 72 2.81 21.49 -14.53
N VAL A 73 2.19 22.30 -13.65
CA VAL A 73 2.13 23.77 -13.80
C VAL A 73 3.54 24.35 -13.70
N ASP A 74 4.33 23.86 -12.75
CA ASP A 74 5.71 24.32 -12.52
C ASP A 74 6.73 23.72 -13.50
N ALA A 75 6.27 22.91 -14.47
CA ALA A 75 7.11 22.13 -15.39
C ALA A 75 8.18 21.25 -14.69
N THR A 76 7.96 20.92 -13.41
CA THR A 76 8.86 20.07 -12.62
C THR A 76 8.57 18.58 -12.82
N ARG A 77 7.45 18.24 -13.48
CA ARG A 77 7.09 16.89 -13.91
C ARG A 77 7.01 16.78 -15.42
N VAL A 78 7.65 15.74 -15.97
CA VAL A 78 7.59 15.39 -17.39
C VAL A 78 7.17 13.92 -17.53
N VAL A 79 6.45 13.60 -18.60
CA VAL A 79 6.03 12.23 -18.91
C VAL A 79 6.85 11.75 -20.09
N ARG A 80 7.62 10.67 -19.88
CA ARG A 80 8.53 10.10 -20.89
C ARG A 80 9.41 11.18 -21.54
N GLY A 81 9.96 12.06 -20.71
CA GLY A 81 10.84 13.17 -21.13
C GLY A 81 10.14 14.38 -21.75
N HIS A 82 8.81 14.38 -21.89
CA HIS A 82 8.07 15.48 -22.49
C HIS A 82 7.25 16.25 -21.45
N PRO A 83 7.23 17.60 -21.50
CA PRO A 83 6.29 18.39 -20.70
C PRO A 83 4.85 17.97 -20.98
N ILE A 84 4.01 18.04 -19.95
CA ILE A 84 2.58 17.74 -20.06
C ILE A 84 1.79 18.84 -19.37
N THR A 85 0.63 19.21 -19.92
CA THR A 85 -0.24 20.19 -19.26
C THR A 85 -1.04 19.53 -18.13
N PRO A 86 -1.54 20.28 -17.14
CA PRO A 86 -2.39 19.74 -16.08
C PRO A 86 -3.62 18.99 -16.62
N GLU A 87 -4.28 19.54 -17.65
CA GLU A 87 -5.49 18.96 -18.25
C GLU A 87 -5.18 17.61 -18.92
N ALA A 88 -4.12 17.57 -19.73
CA ALA A 88 -3.66 16.34 -20.36
C ALA A 88 -3.23 15.30 -19.31
N TYR A 89 -2.62 15.74 -18.19
CA TYR A 89 -2.23 14.85 -17.11
C TYR A 89 -3.43 14.23 -16.40
N ILE A 90 -4.47 15.03 -16.11
CA ILE A 90 -5.73 14.56 -15.50
C ILE A 90 -6.44 13.56 -16.43
N GLU A 91 -6.55 13.87 -17.72
CA GLU A 91 -7.20 12.98 -18.69
C GLU A 91 -6.49 11.63 -18.77
N ARG A 92 -5.16 11.64 -18.77
CA ARG A 92 -4.31 10.44 -18.69
C ARG A 92 -4.66 9.55 -17.49
N TRP A 93 -5.05 10.14 -16.35
CA TRP A 93 -5.44 9.39 -15.16
C TRP A 93 -6.88 8.88 -15.19
N ARG A 94 -7.80 9.58 -15.87
CA ARG A 94 -9.15 9.08 -16.15
C ARG A 94 -9.11 7.81 -17.00
N GLU A 95 -8.29 7.82 -18.05
CA GLU A 95 -8.07 6.63 -18.89
C GLU A 95 -7.53 5.44 -18.08
N ARG A 96 -6.58 5.68 -17.17
CA ARG A 96 -6.03 4.63 -16.29
C ARG A 96 -7.03 4.06 -15.30
N LEU A 97 -7.92 4.90 -14.78
CA LEU A 97 -9.00 4.44 -13.92
C LEU A 97 -9.99 3.57 -14.70
N ALA A 98 -10.34 3.95 -15.92
CA ALA A 98 -11.19 3.16 -16.80
C ALA A 98 -10.52 1.82 -17.21
N GLY A 99 -9.20 1.82 -17.40
CA GLY A 99 -8.39 0.65 -17.76
C GLY A 99 -7.62 0.05 -16.58
N ALA A 100 -8.17 0.08 -15.36
CA ALA A 100 -7.44 -0.39 -14.18
C ALA A 100 -7.12 -1.88 -14.24
N ILE A 101 -5.92 -2.24 -13.80
CA ILE A 101 -5.42 -3.62 -13.76
C ILE A 101 -5.99 -4.28 -12.52
N ARG A 102 -6.63 -5.43 -12.67
CA ARG A 102 -7.08 -6.20 -11.51
C ARG A 102 -5.89 -6.71 -10.71
N LEU A 103 -6.02 -6.74 -9.39
CA LEU A 103 -4.95 -7.16 -8.49
C LEU A 103 -4.39 -8.57 -8.79
N ASP A 104 -5.27 -9.51 -9.15
CA ASP A 104 -4.90 -10.89 -9.55
C ASP A 104 -4.14 -10.97 -10.89
N ARG A 105 -4.22 -9.92 -11.70
CA ARG A 105 -3.50 -9.82 -12.97
C ARG A 105 -2.20 -9.03 -12.88
N LEU A 106 -1.91 -8.39 -11.75
CA LEU A 106 -0.75 -7.51 -11.61
C LEU A 106 0.58 -8.23 -11.91
N ALA A 107 0.71 -9.49 -11.47
CA ALA A 107 1.90 -10.29 -11.73
C ALA A 107 2.06 -10.63 -13.23
N LEU A 108 0.95 -10.86 -13.93
CA LEU A 108 0.95 -11.17 -15.36
C LEU A 108 1.18 -9.93 -16.23
N ASP A 109 0.44 -8.86 -15.95
CA ASP A 109 0.38 -7.68 -16.82
C ASP A 109 1.54 -6.70 -16.55
N LYS A 110 2.14 -6.74 -15.34
CA LYS A 110 3.21 -5.82 -14.93
C LYS A 110 4.46 -6.49 -14.32
N GLU A 111 4.47 -7.81 -14.13
CA GLU A 111 5.54 -8.52 -13.41
C GLU A 111 5.76 -8.00 -11.99
N LEU A 112 4.68 -7.52 -11.36
CA LEU A 112 4.70 -6.93 -10.02
C LEU A 112 3.75 -7.68 -9.09
N ARG A 113 4.07 -7.61 -7.80
CA ARG A 113 3.14 -7.91 -6.71
C ARG A 113 3.07 -6.72 -5.76
N ALA A 114 1.90 -6.48 -5.20
CA ALA A 114 1.68 -5.44 -4.21
C ALA A 114 1.69 -6.06 -2.82
N VAL A 115 2.53 -5.53 -1.93
CA VAL A 115 2.66 -6.01 -0.55
C VAL A 115 2.39 -4.84 0.39
N ALA A 116 1.40 -4.96 1.26
CA ALA A 116 1.23 -4.02 2.35
C ALA A 116 2.16 -4.38 3.50
N ILE A 117 2.79 -3.36 4.07
CA ILE A 117 3.77 -3.47 5.12
C ILE A 117 3.33 -2.60 6.28
N PHE A 118 3.25 -3.23 7.44
CA PHE A 118 2.89 -2.60 8.70
C PHE A 118 4.07 -2.76 9.65
N GLU A 119 4.62 -1.65 10.11
CA GLU A 119 5.69 -1.62 11.09
C GLU A 119 5.17 -0.95 12.37
N TRP A 120 5.25 -1.63 13.51
CA TRP A 120 4.76 -1.12 14.79
C TRP A 120 5.61 -1.59 15.98
N ALA A 121 5.64 -0.79 17.05
CA ALA A 121 6.26 -1.20 18.30
C ALA A 121 5.42 -2.27 18.99
N HIS A 122 5.99 -3.45 19.24
CA HIS A 122 5.23 -4.56 19.82
C HIS A 122 4.82 -4.28 21.25
N GLU A 123 3.51 -4.34 21.49
CA GLU A 123 2.89 -4.38 22.81
C GLU A 123 2.02 -5.64 22.90
N PRO A 124 2.28 -6.59 23.83
CA PRO A 124 1.51 -7.84 23.91
C PRO A 124 0.00 -7.62 24.03
N ARG A 125 -0.41 -6.56 24.73
CA ARG A 125 -1.83 -6.18 24.90
C ARG A 125 -2.53 -5.81 23.60
N LEU A 126 -1.79 -5.54 22.53
CA LEU A 126 -2.36 -5.26 21.21
C LEU A 126 -3.13 -6.48 20.67
N ALA A 127 -2.65 -7.69 20.94
CA ALA A 127 -3.28 -8.92 20.48
C ALA A 127 -4.71 -9.09 21.02
N ASP A 128 -4.96 -8.65 22.25
CA ASP A 128 -6.26 -8.76 22.92
C ASP A 128 -7.22 -7.61 22.60
N LYS A 129 -6.75 -6.55 21.92
CA LYS A 129 -7.60 -5.41 21.58
C LYS A 129 -8.63 -5.82 20.53
N LYS A 130 -9.88 -5.42 20.80
CA LYS A 130 -11.03 -5.66 19.93
C LYS A 130 -11.26 -4.48 18.99
N PRO A 131 -11.76 -4.72 17.76
CA PRO A 131 -12.15 -3.66 16.85
C PRO A 131 -13.33 -2.86 17.42
N ARG A 132 -13.47 -1.60 17.01
CA ARG A 132 -14.49 -0.67 17.53
C ARG A 132 -15.88 -0.83 16.89
N TRP A 133 -16.03 -1.70 15.91
CA TRP A 133 -17.23 -1.80 15.08
C TRP A 133 -17.70 -3.25 14.88
N VAL A 134 -18.98 -3.38 14.56
CA VAL A 134 -19.71 -4.67 14.51
C VAL A 134 -19.45 -5.38 13.18
N LYS A 135 -19.27 -6.71 13.19
CA LYS A 135 -18.93 -7.56 12.02
C LYS A 135 -17.53 -7.30 11.42
N ALA A 136 -16.56 -7.00 12.26
CA ALA A 136 -15.17 -7.01 11.84
C ALA A 136 -14.73 -8.39 11.29
N PRO A 137 -13.87 -8.45 10.26
CA PRO A 137 -13.28 -9.69 9.73
C PRO A 137 -12.60 -10.55 10.81
N PHE A 138 -12.07 -9.92 11.84
CA PHE A 138 -11.42 -10.54 12.99
C PHE A 138 -11.97 -9.96 14.29
N GLN A 139 -12.15 -10.80 15.32
CA GLN A 139 -12.63 -10.39 16.65
C GLN A 139 -11.54 -9.72 17.50
N SER A 140 -10.26 -9.96 17.17
CA SER A 140 -9.11 -9.31 17.78
C SER A 140 -7.93 -9.23 16.81
N PHE A 141 -6.93 -8.42 17.14
CA PHE A 141 -5.68 -8.38 16.37
C PHE A 141 -4.94 -9.72 16.43
N GLY A 142 -4.96 -10.41 17.57
CA GLY A 142 -4.36 -11.73 17.72
C GLY A 142 -4.93 -12.76 16.74
N GLU A 143 -6.23 -12.71 16.46
CA GLU A 143 -6.88 -13.60 15.50
C GLU A 143 -6.36 -13.39 14.07
N LEU A 144 -6.17 -12.13 13.66
CA LEU A 144 -5.51 -11.82 12.38
C LEU A 144 -4.11 -12.45 12.34
N LEU A 145 -3.28 -12.21 13.38
CA LEU A 145 -1.90 -12.70 13.41
C LEU A 145 -1.84 -14.23 13.32
N VAL A 146 -2.72 -14.94 14.03
CA VAL A 146 -2.86 -16.40 13.94
C VAL A 146 -3.29 -16.83 12.53
N SER A 147 -4.28 -16.17 11.92
CA SER A 147 -4.75 -16.50 10.57
C SER A 147 -3.64 -16.35 9.52
N ARG A 148 -2.70 -15.43 9.76
CA ARG A 148 -1.54 -15.15 8.92
C ARG A 148 -0.28 -15.92 9.34
N GLN A 149 -0.39 -16.85 10.31
CA GLN A 149 0.73 -17.64 10.84
C GLN A 149 1.92 -16.75 11.23
N PHE A 150 1.61 -15.59 11.81
CA PHE A 150 2.59 -14.56 12.11
C PHE A 150 2.93 -14.55 13.60
N GLU A 151 4.22 -14.68 13.90
CA GLU A 151 4.74 -14.54 15.26
C GLU A 151 5.32 -13.13 15.45
N PRO A 152 4.74 -12.31 16.36
CA PRO A 152 5.26 -10.98 16.63
C PRO A 152 6.66 -11.01 17.26
N ALA A 153 7.40 -9.93 17.07
CA ALA A 153 8.65 -9.74 17.80
C ALA A 153 8.38 -9.60 19.31
N PRO A 154 9.39 -9.82 20.18
CA PRO A 154 9.23 -9.60 21.62
C PRO A 154 8.81 -8.16 21.95
N ALA A 155 8.21 -7.96 23.13
CA ALA A 155 7.78 -6.64 23.59
C ALA A 155 8.95 -5.62 23.55
N GLY A 156 8.65 -4.41 23.07
CA GLY A 156 9.66 -3.35 22.90
C GLY A 156 10.49 -3.41 21.61
N TYR A 157 10.30 -4.44 20.77
CA TYR A 157 10.90 -4.50 19.43
C TYR A 157 9.92 -4.03 18.36
N LEU A 158 10.48 -3.57 17.24
CA LEU A 158 9.70 -3.32 16.04
C LEU A 158 9.23 -4.64 15.45
N THR A 159 7.91 -4.78 15.27
CA THR A 159 7.29 -5.88 14.54
C THR A 159 6.95 -5.42 13.14
N ARG A 160 7.16 -6.29 12.16
CA ARG A 160 6.87 -6.04 10.75
C ARG A 160 5.97 -7.13 10.20
N LEU A 161 4.74 -6.79 9.84
CA LEU A 161 3.81 -7.67 9.13
C LEU A 161 3.80 -7.30 7.65
N GLU A 162 3.93 -8.30 6.79
CA GLU A 162 3.79 -8.16 5.35
C GLU A 162 2.59 -8.97 4.89
N ILE A 163 1.70 -8.35 4.10
CA ILE A 163 0.53 -9.00 3.53
C ILE A 163 0.59 -8.82 2.03
N ASP A 164 0.69 -9.94 1.29
CA ASP A 164 0.54 -9.91 -0.16
C ASP A 164 -0.93 -9.63 -0.49
N LEU A 165 -1.19 -8.58 -1.26
CA LEU A 165 -2.56 -8.15 -1.51
C LEU A 165 -3.32 -9.14 -2.41
N ALA A 166 -2.60 -9.91 -3.22
CA ALA A 166 -3.17 -10.92 -4.11
C ALA A 166 -3.49 -12.25 -3.40
N ASP A 167 -3.06 -12.44 -2.15
CA ASP A 167 -3.44 -13.61 -1.36
C ASP A 167 -4.96 -13.70 -1.17
N ALA A 168 -5.46 -14.89 -0.82
CA ALA A 168 -6.83 -15.05 -0.38
C ALA A 168 -7.12 -14.08 0.79
N ASN A 169 -8.08 -13.17 0.56
CA ASN A 169 -8.43 -12.06 1.46
C ASN A 169 -7.27 -11.06 1.79
N GLY A 170 -6.15 -11.10 1.06
CA GLY A 170 -4.95 -10.29 1.29
C GLY A 170 -5.26 -8.80 1.42
N ALA A 171 -5.92 -8.24 0.39
CA ALA A 171 -6.30 -6.84 0.39
C ALA A 171 -7.23 -6.46 1.56
N ARG A 172 -8.24 -7.30 1.87
CA ARG A 172 -9.21 -7.05 2.96
C ARG A 172 -8.52 -7.04 4.32
N ASP A 173 -7.65 -8.02 4.55
CA ASP A 173 -6.94 -8.16 5.82
C ASP A 173 -5.93 -7.03 6.01
N ALA A 174 -5.27 -6.59 4.93
CA ALA A 174 -4.39 -5.43 4.96
C ALA A 174 -5.16 -4.13 5.22
N TRP A 175 -6.32 -3.91 4.59
CA TRP A 175 -7.18 -2.77 4.91
C TRP A 175 -7.62 -2.80 6.39
N TRP A 176 -8.05 -3.97 6.89
CA TRP A 176 -8.47 -4.11 8.29
C TRP A 176 -7.31 -3.83 9.26
N THR A 177 -6.10 -4.28 8.92
CA THR A 177 -4.88 -4.03 9.69
C THR A 177 -4.60 -2.53 9.78
N ASP A 178 -4.69 -1.81 8.65
CA ASP A 178 -4.51 -0.36 8.59
C ASP A 178 -5.54 0.38 9.46
N ASP A 179 -6.82 0.05 9.32
CA ASP A 179 -7.93 0.61 10.12
C ASP A 179 -7.71 0.34 11.62
N PHE A 180 -7.42 -0.91 11.97
CA PHE A 180 -7.23 -1.32 13.35
C PHE A 180 -6.05 -0.62 14.00
N LEU A 181 -4.86 -0.66 13.36
CA LEU A 181 -3.66 -0.05 13.92
C LEU A 181 -3.82 1.47 14.01
N SER A 182 -4.40 2.12 12.99
CA SER A 182 -4.70 3.56 13.01
C SER A 182 -5.66 3.94 14.15
N ALA A 183 -6.68 3.13 14.43
CA ALA A 183 -7.62 3.38 15.51
C ALA A 183 -7.00 3.18 16.91
N VAL A 184 -6.06 2.25 17.02
CA VAL A 184 -5.32 1.93 18.25
C VAL A 184 -4.14 2.89 18.49
N ASP A 185 -3.68 3.60 17.46
CA ASP A 185 -2.52 4.50 17.46
C ASP A 185 -2.68 5.79 18.31
N ARG A 186 -3.72 5.89 19.15
CA ARG A 186 -3.70 6.88 20.26
C ARG A 186 -2.50 6.68 21.20
N ALA A 187 -1.73 5.59 21.05
CA ALA A 187 -0.56 5.23 21.84
C ALA A 187 0.81 5.38 21.13
N LYS A 188 0.90 5.89 19.88
CA LYS A 188 2.16 6.00 19.10
C LYS A 188 2.86 4.67 18.80
N ASN A 189 2.11 3.59 18.63
CA ASN A 189 2.70 2.28 18.38
C ASN A 189 2.90 2.03 16.88
N LEU A 190 2.12 2.67 16.01
CA LEU A 190 2.27 2.52 14.55
C LEU A 190 3.44 3.37 14.07
N VAL A 191 4.45 2.72 13.50
CA VAL A 191 5.66 3.38 12.99
C VAL A 191 5.50 3.70 11.51
N ASP A 192 5.01 2.74 10.72
CA ASP A 192 4.79 2.95 9.29
C ASP A 192 3.72 2.04 8.70
N VAL A 193 3.03 2.55 7.68
CA VAL A 193 2.13 1.81 6.81
C VAL A 193 2.40 2.21 5.37
N ARG A 194 2.81 1.25 4.55
CA ARG A 194 3.10 1.48 3.13
C ARG A 194 2.75 0.28 2.28
N ILE A 195 2.53 0.54 1.00
CA ILE A 195 2.39 -0.49 -0.02
C ILE A 195 3.66 -0.48 -0.86
N GLU A 196 4.39 -1.60 -0.86
CA GLU A 196 5.56 -1.80 -1.72
C GLU A 196 5.16 -2.59 -2.97
N LEU A 197 5.56 -2.10 -4.14
CA LEU A 197 5.50 -2.89 -5.36
C LEU A 197 6.83 -3.60 -5.58
N ARG A 198 6.77 -4.93 -5.55
CA ARG A 198 7.95 -5.79 -5.69
C ARG A 198 7.85 -6.57 -6.99
N ARG A 199 9.00 -6.94 -7.57
CA ARG A 199 9.01 -7.85 -8.71
C ARG A 199 8.35 -9.18 -8.32
N ALA A 200 7.39 -9.62 -9.11
CA ALA A 200 6.85 -10.97 -8.98
C ALA A 200 7.96 -11.93 -9.41
N HIS A 201 8.57 -12.65 -8.46
CA HIS A 201 9.40 -13.79 -8.83
C HIS A 201 8.50 -14.80 -9.53
N ARG A 202 8.93 -15.31 -10.68
CA ARG A 202 8.33 -16.49 -11.31
C ARG A 202 8.47 -17.62 -10.29
N GLN A 203 7.40 -17.94 -9.55
CA GLN A 203 7.44 -18.94 -8.47
C GLN A 203 7.77 -20.31 -9.06
N GLU A 204 9.01 -20.75 -8.90
CA GLU A 204 9.25 -22.16 -8.61
C GLU A 204 8.86 -22.42 -7.15
N GLN A 205 8.14 -23.52 -6.95
CA GLN A 205 7.66 -24.00 -5.65
C GLN A 205 8.79 -24.03 -4.61
N SER A 206 8.56 -23.47 -3.42
CA SER A 206 9.13 -23.98 -2.17
C SER A 206 8.42 -23.40 -0.94
N THR A 207 7.71 -24.30 -0.28
CA THR A 207 7.48 -24.37 1.15
C THR A 207 8.67 -23.91 2.01
N HIS A 208 8.35 -23.16 3.07
CA HIS A 208 9.09 -22.98 4.34
C HIS A 208 10.30 -22.02 4.48
N ARG A 209 10.20 -21.26 5.61
CA ARG A 209 11.19 -20.53 6.46
C ARG A 209 11.54 -19.09 6.07
N HIS A 210 11.12 -18.05 6.81
CA HIS A 210 11.40 -17.61 8.20
C HIS A 210 12.88 -17.39 8.55
N ALA A 211 13.27 -16.10 8.67
CA ALA A 211 14.10 -15.53 9.74
C ALA A 211 14.17 -13.99 9.53
N GLN A 212 13.55 -13.19 10.41
CA GLN A 212 13.80 -11.75 10.51
C GLN A 212 14.73 -11.47 11.69
N GLN A 213 15.79 -10.70 11.46
CA GLN A 213 16.66 -10.17 12.50
C GLN A 213 15.94 -9.04 13.25
N PRO A 214 15.96 -9.01 14.60
CA PRO A 214 15.39 -7.93 15.37
C PRO A 214 16.23 -6.65 15.21
N ARG A 215 15.59 -5.54 14.85
CA ARG A 215 16.15 -4.19 14.94
C ARG A 215 15.60 -3.51 16.19
N MET A 216 16.48 -3.00 17.05
CA MET A 216 16.09 -2.23 18.23
C MET A 216 15.45 -0.89 17.82
N ALA A 217 14.36 -0.52 18.47
CA ALA A 217 13.82 0.83 18.39
C ALA A 217 14.79 1.79 19.10
N HIS A 218 15.44 2.68 18.36
CA HIS A 218 16.19 3.77 18.98
C HIS A 218 15.20 4.76 19.60
N ALA A 219 15.19 4.82 20.93
CA ALA A 219 14.52 5.87 21.67
C ALA A 219 15.14 7.22 21.29
N ILE A 220 14.35 8.11 20.67
CA ILE A 220 14.67 9.53 20.60
C ILE A 220 14.48 10.07 22.01
N ALA A 221 15.57 10.11 22.78
CA ALA A 221 15.64 10.87 24.02
C ALA A 221 15.83 12.35 23.64
N ASN A 222 14.81 13.16 23.93
CA ASN A 222 14.92 14.62 23.91
C ASN A 222 15.91 15.05 25.02
N PHE A 223 16.92 15.83 24.63
CA PHE A 223 17.55 16.83 25.48
C PHE A 223 17.10 18.20 25.01
#